data_AF-A0AA40Y2S8-F1
#
_entry.id   AF-A0AA40Y2S8-F1
#
_cell.length_a   1.000
_cell.length_b   1.000
_cell.length_c   1.000
_cell.angle_alpha   90.00
_cell.angle_beta   90.00
_cell.angle_gamma   90.00
#
_symmetry.space_group_name_H-M   'P 1'
#
loop_
_entity.id
_entity.type
_entity.pdbx_description
1 polymer ?
#
loop_
_entity_poly.entity_id
_entity_poly.type
_entity_poly.pdbx_seq_one_letter_code
_entity_poly.pdbx_strand_id
1 'polypeptide(L)'
;MNALLILVALLAAAAVGLLAFALRGLVQSVEVDQRNYQDPLPLLLRILWPLITVATRLAGPRLSSAQLERAHRSLQSAGQDFVLSPEELYGARIVSAAVASSFLLLTIILLGRFGVGSVLMALAFGAPFGWMYPTLWLGERRKARSKHVIRDLPIFLDFITMAVEAGLNITGAIEQSVDKGPPGPLSQEFSRMLRDLRAGLPRAEALRRMSDRADISQLTSFTSALIQADRVGASLSDTLRSQAMQRREERFLRAEKLALEAPVKMMLPLVLFFFPLIFVVLAYFIFLQMKQQGIL
;
A
#
# COMPACT_ATOMS: atom_id res chain seq x y z
N MET A 1 -7.73 -49.53 10.40
CA MET A 1 -8.01 -48.10 10.21
C MET A 1 -6.88 -47.20 10.72
N ASN A 2 -6.29 -47.46 11.90
CA ASN A 2 -5.19 -46.65 12.46
C ASN A 2 -3.85 -46.74 11.69
N ALA A 3 -3.49 -47.90 11.14
CA ALA A 3 -2.23 -48.07 10.39
C ALA A 3 -2.20 -47.25 9.09
N LEU A 4 -3.34 -47.10 8.41
CA LEU A 4 -3.45 -46.31 7.18
C LEU A 4 -3.30 -44.81 7.48
N LEU A 5 -3.90 -44.33 8.58
CA LEU A 5 -3.78 -42.94 9.02
C LEU A 5 -2.34 -42.58 9.43
N ILE A 6 -1.64 -43.49 10.11
CA ILE A 6 -0.24 -43.30 10.49
C ILE A 6 0.66 -43.27 9.25
N LEU A 7 0.41 -44.14 8.26
CA LEU A 7 1.17 -44.16 7.00
C LEU A 7 0.96 -42.87 6.19
N VAL A 8 -0.28 -42.37 6.10
CA VAL A 8 -0.59 -41.11 5.42
C VAL A 8 0.04 -39.92 6.15
N ALA A 9 0.03 -39.90 7.48
CA ALA A 9 0.70 -38.87 8.27
C ALA A 9 2.22 -38.87 8.09
N LEU A 10 2.85 -40.07 8.04
CA LEU A 10 4.28 -40.23 7.77
C LEU A 10 4.67 -39.78 6.36
N LEU A 11 3.88 -40.13 5.35
CA LEU A 11 4.10 -39.70 3.97
C LEU A 11 3.89 -38.18 3.81
N ALA A 12 2.90 -37.61 4.48
CA ALA A 12 2.70 -36.16 4.50
C ALA A 12 3.85 -35.44 5.20
N ALA A 13 4.32 -35.96 6.34
CA ALA A 13 5.47 -35.40 7.06
C ALA A 13 6.77 -35.50 6.24
N ALA A 14 6.99 -36.62 5.55
CA ALA A 14 8.13 -36.82 4.65
C ALA A 14 8.05 -35.91 3.42
N ALA A 15 6.86 -35.72 2.83
CA ALA A 15 6.64 -34.78 1.74
C ALA A 15 6.89 -33.33 2.17
N VAL A 16 6.39 -32.92 3.34
CA VAL A 16 6.65 -31.59 3.91
C VAL A 16 8.14 -31.41 4.23
N GLY A 17 8.80 -32.44 4.76
CA GLY A 17 10.24 -32.43 5.04
C GLY A 17 11.09 -32.32 3.78
N LEU A 18 10.76 -33.07 2.73
CA LEU A 18 11.43 -32.99 1.42
C LEU A 18 11.16 -31.66 0.73
N LEU A 19 9.94 -31.11 0.83
CA LEU A 19 9.59 -29.81 0.28
C LEU A 19 10.32 -28.69 1.03
N ALA A 20 10.42 -28.77 2.36
CA ALA A 20 11.23 -27.85 3.16
C ALA A 20 12.74 -27.97 2.88
N PHE A 21 13.24 -29.18 2.64
CA PHE A 21 14.63 -29.43 2.27
C PHE A 21 14.94 -28.93 0.86
N ALA A 22 14.06 -29.18 -0.11
CA ALA A 22 14.17 -28.67 -1.48
C ALA A 22 14.10 -27.14 -1.52
N LEU A 23 13.19 -26.53 -0.73
CA LEU A 23 13.13 -25.08 -0.55
C LEU A 23 14.43 -24.56 0.09
N ARG A 24 14.97 -25.21 1.13
CA ARG A 24 16.28 -24.82 1.70
C ARG A 24 17.43 -24.94 0.69
N GLY A 25 17.45 -26.00 -0.10
CA GLY A 25 18.47 -26.23 -1.13
C GLY A 25 18.42 -25.18 -2.25
N LEU A 26 17.22 -24.79 -2.69
CA LEU A 26 17.02 -23.70 -3.64
C LEU A 26 17.35 -22.32 -3.05
N VAL A 27 17.19 -22.15 -1.74
CA VAL A 27 17.49 -20.89 -1.04
C VAL A 27 18.99 -20.71 -0.82
N GLN A 28 19.74 -21.79 -0.61
CA GLN A 28 21.19 -21.74 -0.42
C GLN A 28 22.00 -21.59 -1.71
N SER A 29 21.43 -21.95 -2.86
CA SER A 29 22.07 -21.76 -4.17
C SER A 29 21.91 -20.33 -4.72
N VAL A 30 21.16 -19.49 -4.04
CA VAL A 30 20.88 -18.11 -4.45
C VAL A 30 21.80 -17.18 -3.70
N GLU A 31 22.87 -16.72 -4.37
CA GLU A 31 23.66 -15.56 -3.95
C GLU A 31 22.70 -14.40 -3.66
N VAL A 32 22.66 -13.99 -2.39
CA VAL A 32 21.86 -12.87 -1.92
C VAL A 32 22.43 -11.62 -2.59
N ASP A 33 21.68 -11.01 -3.51
CA ASP A 33 22.07 -9.72 -4.09
C ASP A 33 22.40 -8.74 -2.96
N GLN A 34 23.57 -8.10 -3.05
CA GLN A 34 24.07 -7.21 -2.01
C GLN A 34 23.16 -5.98 -1.88
N ARG A 35 22.22 -6.02 -0.93
CA ARG A 35 21.24 -4.96 -0.66
C ARG A 35 21.84 -3.73 0.03
N ASN A 36 23.07 -3.37 -0.31
CA ASN A 36 23.87 -2.36 0.40
C ASN A 36 23.26 -0.95 0.36
N TYR A 37 22.35 -0.67 -0.59
CA TYR A 37 21.70 0.64 -0.78
C TYR A 37 20.17 0.60 -0.61
N GLN A 38 19.62 -0.50 -0.10
CA GLN A 38 18.18 -0.69 0.07
C GLN A 38 17.76 -0.58 1.53
N ASP A 39 16.54 -0.08 1.74
CA ASP A 39 15.96 0.05 3.08
C ASP A 39 15.68 -1.32 3.70
N PRO A 40 15.77 -1.46 5.04
CA PRO A 40 15.55 -2.73 5.71
C PRO A 40 14.10 -3.22 5.51
N LEU A 41 13.97 -4.49 5.16
CA LEU A 41 12.65 -5.12 4.98
C LEU A 41 11.86 -5.16 6.29
N PRO A 42 10.53 -4.99 6.23
CA PRO A 42 9.65 -5.32 7.36
C PRO A 42 9.74 -6.82 7.69
N LEU A 43 9.50 -7.15 8.97
CA LEU A 43 9.68 -8.50 9.54
C LEU A 43 9.08 -9.63 8.68
N LEU A 44 7.83 -9.47 8.21
CA LEU A 44 7.16 -10.46 7.38
C LEU A 44 7.86 -10.68 6.03
N LEU A 45 8.32 -9.62 5.37
CA LEU A 45 9.05 -9.73 4.11
C LEU A 45 10.44 -10.33 4.31
N ARG A 46 11.09 -10.07 5.46
CA ARG A 46 12.38 -10.68 5.79
C ARG A 46 12.30 -12.19 5.93
N ILE A 47 11.21 -12.71 6.50
CA ILE A 47 10.98 -14.16 6.65
C ILE A 47 10.71 -14.80 5.28
N LEU A 48 9.96 -14.13 4.41
CA LEU A 48 9.60 -14.65 3.07
C LEU A 48 10.65 -14.36 1.99
N TRP A 49 11.64 -13.51 2.27
CA TRP A 49 12.72 -13.11 1.37
C TRP A 49 13.39 -14.25 0.59
N PRO A 50 13.81 -15.36 1.22
CA PRO A 50 14.43 -16.47 0.51
C PRO A 50 13.48 -17.11 -0.53
N LEU A 51 12.18 -17.14 -0.26
CA LEU A 51 11.20 -17.64 -1.23
C LEU A 51 10.95 -16.64 -2.36
N ILE A 52 10.96 -15.35 -2.04
CA ILE A 52 10.77 -14.27 -3.02
C ILE A 52 11.90 -14.28 -4.04
N THR A 53 13.15 -14.38 -3.58
CA THR A 53 14.35 -14.41 -4.46
C THR A 53 14.39 -15.63 -5.39
N VAL A 54 13.91 -16.78 -4.93
CA VAL A 54 13.73 -17.96 -5.78
C VAL A 54 12.63 -17.71 -6.83
N ALA A 55 11.48 -17.19 -6.39
CA ALA A 55 10.36 -16.91 -7.28
C ALA A 55 10.70 -15.83 -8.33
N THR A 56 11.48 -14.81 -7.97
CA THR A 56 11.95 -13.79 -8.93
C THR A 56 12.85 -14.36 -10.00
N ARG A 57 13.80 -15.25 -9.68
CA ARG A 57 14.68 -15.84 -10.70
C ARG A 57 13.92 -16.75 -11.67
N LEU A 58 12.90 -17.46 -11.20
CA LEU A 58 12.07 -18.33 -12.03
C LEU A 58 11.08 -17.57 -12.92
N ALA A 59 10.55 -16.44 -12.43
CA ALA A 59 9.55 -15.65 -13.14
C ALA A 59 10.13 -14.45 -13.89
N GLY A 60 11.26 -13.92 -13.43
CA GLY A 60 11.93 -12.72 -13.94
C GLY A 60 12.19 -12.74 -15.44
N PRO A 61 12.79 -13.82 -16.00
CA PRO A 61 13.02 -13.94 -17.44
C PRO A 61 11.75 -13.97 -18.30
N ARG A 62 10.58 -14.19 -17.69
CA ARG A 62 9.28 -14.24 -18.38
C ARG A 62 8.50 -12.94 -18.31
N LEU A 63 8.98 -11.94 -17.56
CA LEU A 63 8.28 -10.67 -17.40
C LEU A 63 8.51 -9.75 -18.61
N SER A 64 7.44 -9.17 -19.13
CA SER A 64 7.52 -8.15 -20.18
C SER A 64 8.02 -6.82 -19.60
N SER A 65 8.75 -6.03 -20.40
CA SER A 65 9.19 -4.68 -20.03
C SER A 65 8.04 -3.78 -19.55
N ALA A 66 6.86 -3.89 -20.17
CA ALA A 66 5.67 -3.15 -19.77
C ALA A 66 5.16 -3.53 -18.37
N GLN A 67 5.33 -4.79 -17.94
CA GLN A 67 4.94 -5.25 -16.60
C GLN A 67 5.90 -4.71 -15.54
N LEU A 68 7.20 -4.74 -15.83
CA LEU A 68 8.24 -4.18 -14.96
C LEU A 68 8.08 -2.67 -14.80
N GLU A 69 7.77 -1.95 -15.87
CA GLU A 69 7.56 -0.50 -15.80
C GLU A 69 6.34 -0.13 -14.94
N ARG A 70 5.22 -0.87 -15.09
CA ARG A 70 4.04 -0.69 -14.23
C ARG A 70 4.36 -0.97 -12.76
N ALA A 71 5.09 -2.05 -12.48
CA ALA A 71 5.53 -2.39 -11.14
C ALA A 71 6.44 -1.29 -10.56
N HIS A 72 7.40 -0.80 -11.34
CA HIS A 72 8.29 0.30 -10.96
C HIS A 72 7.52 1.57 -10.59
N ARG A 73 6.58 2.02 -11.44
CA ARG A 73 5.73 3.19 -11.13
C ARG A 73 4.89 2.99 -9.87
N SER A 74 4.37 1.77 -9.65
CA SER A 74 3.59 1.46 -8.45
C SER A 74 4.44 1.48 -7.17
N LEU A 75 5.70 1.04 -7.24
CA LEU A 75 6.65 1.09 -6.13
C LEU A 75 7.10 2.51 -5.83
N GLN A 76 7.39 3.32 -6.85
CA GLN A 76 7.77 4.72 -6.70
C GLN A 76 6.66 5.55 -6.03
N SER A 77 5.42 5.44 -6.51
CA SER A 77 4.28 6.15 -5.92
C SER A 77 4.03 5.72 -4.46
N ALA A 78 4.24 4.45 -4.14
CA ALA A 78 4.17 3.94 -2.76
C ALA A 78 5.38 4.32 -1.88
N GLY A 79 6.47 4.83 -2.46
CA GLY A 79 7.72 5.10 -1.76
C GLY A 79 8.40 3.82 -1.25
N GLN A 80 8.30 2.73 -2.01
CA GLN A 80 8.90 1.42 -1.71
C GLN A 80 9.96 1.03 -2.76
N ASP A 81 10.41 1.99 -3.58
CA ASP A 81 11.40 1.83 -4.64
C ASP A 81 12.79 1.42 -4.14
N PHE A 82 13.13 1.80 -2.90
CA PHE A 82 14.36 1.36 -2.22
C PHE A 82 14.16 0.11 -1.35
N VAL A 83 12.93 -0.41 -1.23
CA VAL A 83 12.60 -1.58 -0.39
C VAL A 83 12.44 -2.84 -1.24
N LEU A 84 11.89 -2.72 -2.45
CA LEU A 84 11.65 -3.84 -3.35
C LEU A 84 11.95 -3.43 -4.80
N SER A 85 12.57 -4.32 -5.57
CA SER A 85 12.67 -4.18 -7.02
C SER A 85 11.35 -4.55 -7.72
N PRO A 86 11.13 -4.09 -8.97
CA PRO A 86 9.97 -4.50 -9.76
C PRO A 86 9.85 -6.02 -9.94
N GLU A 87 10.98 -6.72 -10.09
CA GLU A 87 11.06 -8.17 -10.19
C GLU A 87 10.65 -8.82 -8.87
N GLU A 88 11.19 -8.32 -7.75
CA GLU A 88 10.88 -8.76 -6.38
C GLU A 88 9.41 -8.62 -6.01
N LEU A 89 8.73 -7.59 -6.53
CA LEU A 89 7.30 -7.44 -6.35
C LEU A 89 6.51 -8.59 -7.01
N TYR A 90 6.91 -9.03 -8.21
CA TYR A 90 6.28 -10.18 -8.85
C TYR A 90 6.63 -11.49 -8.15
N GLY A 91 7.87 -11.64 -7.68
CA GLY A 91 8.26 -12.76 -6.82
C GLY A 91 7.39 -12.82 -5.55
N ALA A 92 7.15 -11.67 -4.91
CA ALA A 92 6.28 -11.56 -3.74
C ALA A 92 4.84 -11.98 -4.04
N ARG A 93 4.29 -11.66 -5.22
CA ARG A 93 2.94 -12.11 -5.66
C ARG A 93 2.85 -13.61 -5.83
N ILE A 94 3.89 -14.24 -6.37
CA ILE A 94 3.95 -15.70 -6.54
C ILE A 94 4.00 -16.37 -5.17
N VAL A 95 4.87 -15.89 -4.28
CA VAL A 95 5.01 -16.44 -2.93
C VAL A 95 3.72 -16.26 -2.13
N SER A 96 3.10 -15.08 -2.18
CA SER A 96 1.84 -14.84 -1.47
C SER A 96 0.69 -15.70 -2.02
N ALA A 97 0.62 -15.93 -3.34
CA ALA A 97 -0.32 -16.87 -3.94
C ALA A 97 -0.08 -18.30 -3.45
N ALA A 98 1.18 -18.76 -3.44
CA ALA A 98 1.54 -20.10 -2.98
C ALA A 98 1.23 -20.30 -1.48
N VAL A 99 1.54 -19.32 -0.64
CA VAL A 99 1.25 -19.35 0.80
C VAL A 99 -0.26 -19.36 1.05
N ALA A 100 -1.03 -18.52 0.36
CA ALA A 100 -2.48 -18.47 0.51
C ALA A 100 -3.16 -19.77 0.06
N SER A 101 -2.76 -20.34 -1.08
CA SER A 101 -3.26 -21.64 -1.55
C SER A 101 -2.88 -22.78 -0.60
N SER A 102 -1.65 -22.77 -0.08
CA SER A 102 -1.19 -23.80 0.88
C SER A 102 -1.97 -23.72 2.20
N PHE A 103 -2.21 -22.51 2.70
CA PHE A 103 -3.00 -22.28 3.91
C PHE A 103 -4.47 -22.71 3.73
N LEU A 104 -5.07 -22.39 2.58
CA LEU A 104 -6.44 -22.78 2.27
C LEU A 104 -6.57 -24.30 2.12
N LEU A 105 -5.60 -24.93 1.45
CA LEU A 105 -5.54 -26.39 1.33
C LEU A 105 -5.40 -27.07 2.71
N LEU A 106 -4.50 -26.57 3.56
CA LEU A 106 -4.33 -27.08 4.93
C LEU A 106 -5.63 -26.97 5.73
N THR A 107 -6.34 -25.85 5.60
CA THR A 107 -7.63 -25.64 6.27
C THR A 107 -8.67 -26.65 5.78
N ILE A 108 -8.78 -26.90 4.47
CA ILE A 108 -9.73 -27.90 3.92
C ILE A 108 -9.37 -29.32 4.37
N ILE A 109 -8.08 -29.65 4.42
CA ILE A 109 -7.56 -30.93 4.91
C ILE A 109 -7.95 -31.14 6.38
N LEU A 110 -7.80 -30.12 7.23
CA LEU A 110 -8.19 -30.17 8.64
C LEU A 110 -9.71 -30.34 8.83
N LEU A 111 -10.51 -29.88 7.88
CA LEU A 111 -11.97 -30.11 7.83
C LEU A 111 -12.36 -31.52 7.36
N GLY A 112 -11.40 -32.41 7.12
CA GLY A 112 -11.62 -33.81 6.77
C GLY A 112 -12.05 -34.06 5.33
N ARG A 113 -11.99 -33.03 4.46
CA ARG A 113 -12.33 -33.15 3.04
C ARG A 113 -11.07 -33.39 2.20
N PHE A 114 -10.78 -34.66 1.96
CA PHE A 114 -9.66 -35.07 1.11
C PHE A 114 -10.16 -35.42 -0.30
N GLY A 115 -9.64 -34.75 -1.32
CA GLY A 115 -9.96 -35.06 -2.72
C GLY A 115 -9.41 -34.04 -3.70
N VAL A 116 -9.37 -34.37 -5.00
CA VAL A 116 -8.89 -33.48 -6.07
C VAL A 116 -9.66 -32.14 -6.08
N GLY A 117 -10.95 -32.17 -5.75
CA GLY A 117 -11.77 -30.97 -5.60
C GLY A 117 -11.27 -30.00 -4.51
N SER A 118 -10.62 -30.49 -3.44
CA SER A 118 -10.04 -29.62 -2.40
C SER A 118 -8.82 -28.85 -2.92
N VAL A 119 -7.96 -29.50 -3.70
CA VAL A 119 -6.80 -28.87 -4.34
C VAL A 119 -7.25 -27.86 -5.38
N LEU A 120 -8.25 -28.21 -6.21
CA LEU A 120 -8.82 -27.29 -7.18
C LEU A 120 -9.45 -26.08 -6.51
N MET A 121 -10.18 -26.24 -5.40
CA MET A 121 -10.71 -25.10 -4.63
C MET A 121 -9.59 -24.24 -4.02
N ALA A 122 -8.56 -24.86 -3.44
CA ALA A 122 -7.43 -24.13 -2.86
C ALA A 122 -6.64 -23.32 -3.89
N LEU A 123 -6.50 -23.83 -5.12
CA LEU A 123 -5.89 -23.09 -6.23
C LEU A 123 -6.84 -22.03 -6.78
N ALA A 124 -8.10 -22.38 -7.03
CA ALA A 124 -9.09 -21.48 -7.62
C ALA A 124 -9.37 -20.25 -6.75
N PHE A 125 -9.42 -20.41 -5.43
CA PHE A 125 -9.65 -19.30 -4.51
C PHE A 125 -8.36 -18.76 -3.90
N GLY A 126 -7.48 -19.64 -3.40
CA GLY A 126 -6.28 -19.18 -2.69
C GLY A 126 -5.29 -18.41 -3.57
N ALA A 127 -5.10 -18.82 -4.83
CA ALA A 127 -4.08 -18.20 -5.67
C ALA A 127 -4.47 -16.77 -6.10
N PRO A 128 -5.71 -16.48 -6.55
CA PRO A 128 -6.11 -15.10 -6.85
C PRO A 128 -6.05 -14.18 -5.62
N PHE A 129 -6.52 -14.64 -4.45
CA PHE A 129 -6.47 -13.84 -3.23
C PHE A 129 -5.02 -13.55 -2.80
N GLY A 130 -4.16 -14.56 -2.82
CA GLY A 130 -2.75 -14.37 -2.48
C GLY A 130 -2.02 -13.50 -3.50
N TRP A 131 -2.30 -13.62 -4.79
CA TRP A 131 -1.72 -12.77 -5.83
C TRP A 131 -2.10 -11.29 -5.68
N MET A 132 -3.34 -11.02 -5.25
CA MET A 132 -3.85 -9.66 -5.06
C MET A 132 -3.33 -9.00 -3.77
N TYR A 133 -2.82 -9.78 -2.82
CA TYR A 133 -2.38 -9.26 -1.52
C TYR A 133 -1.25 -8.21 -1.62
N PRO A 134 -0.12 -8.42 -2.33
CA PRO A 134 0.93 -7.41 -2.43
C PRO A 134 0.46 -6.12 -3.12
N THR A 135 -0.47 -6.21 -4.07
CA THR A 135 -1.05 -5.02 -4.71
C THR A 135 -1.89 -4.19 -3.75
N LEU A 136 -2.69 -4.84 -2.89
CA LEU A 136 -3.47 -4.15 -1.86
C LEU A 136 -2.55 -3.52 -0.81
N TRP A 137 -1.52 -4.25 -0.37
CA TRP A 137 -0.52 -3.73 0.56
C TRP A 137 0.19 -2.48 0.02
N LEU A 138 0.60 -2.48 -1.26
CA LEU A 138 1.17 -1.29 -1.90
C LEU A 138 0.17 -0.13 -1.99
N GLY A 139 -1.10 -0.42 -2.28
CA GLY A 139 -2.16 0.59 -2.30
C GLY A 139 -2.34 1.28 -0.95
N GLU A 140 -2.35 0.52 0.14
CA GLU A 140 -2.44 1.06 1.50
C GLU A 140 -1.20 1.90 1.86
N ARG A 141 0.00 1.44 1.49
CA ARG A 141 1.24 2.21 1.69
C ARG A 141 1.23 3.53 0.91
N ARG A 142 0.80 3.51 -0.35
CA ARG A 142 0.64 4.70 -1.18
C ARG A 142 -0.36 5.68 -0.56
N LYS A 143 -1.51 5.19 -0.08
CA LYS A 143 -2.55 6.01 0.55
C LYS A 143 -2.06 6.64 1.85
N ALA A 144 -1.39 5.88 2.70
CA ALA A 144 -0.77 6.39 3.93
C ALA A 144 0.26 7.48 3.60
N ARG A 145 1.19 7.20 2.68
CA ARG A 145 2.20 8.16 2.22
C ARG A 145 1.58 9.44 1.68
N SER A 146 0.58 9.33 0.80
CA SER A 146 -0.13 10.49 0.25
C SER A 146 -0.78 11.34 1.35
N LYS A 147 -1.40 10.71 2.35
CA LYS A 147 -1.98 11.42 3.50
C LYS A 147 -0.92 12.21 4.28
N HIS A 148 0.27 11.63 4.51
CA HIS A 148 1.38 12.34 5.15
C HIS A 148 1.84 13.54 4.32
N VAL A 149 2.07 13.35 3.02
CA VAL A 149 2.49 14.43 2.11
C VAL A 149 1.47 15.58 2.10
N ILE A 150 0.18 15.27 1.95
CA ILE A 150 -0.89 16.29 1.91
C ILE A 150 -0.98 17.07 3.23
N ARG A 151 -0.80 16.37 4.37
CA ARG A 151 -0.82 16.99 5.70
C ARG A 151 0.37 17.93 5.90
N ASP A 152 1.55 17.51 5.46
CA ASP A 152 2.79 18.24 5.73
C ASP A 152 3.03 19.36 4.68
N LEU A 153 2.43 19.29 3.49
CA LEU A 153 2.65 20.26 2.41
C LEU A 153 2.46 21.73 2.84
N PRO A 154 1.37 22.15 3.50
CA PRO A 154 1.21 23.55 3.90
C PRO A 154 2.35 24.06 4.79
N ILE A 155 2.88 23.21 5.67
CA ILE A 155 4.00 23.56 6.57
C ILE A 155 5.27 23.82 5.76
N PHE A 156 5.56 22.97 4.77
CA PHE A 156 6.69 23.19 3.86
C PHE A 156 6.51 24.47 3.03
N LEU A 157 5.30 24.76 2.55
CA LEU A 157 5.02 26.00 1.81
C LEU A 157 5.22 27.25 2.67
N ASP A 158 4.81 27.20 3.94
CA ASP A 158 5.03 28.30 4.88
C ASP A 158 6.54 28.53 5.09
N PHE A 159 7.34 27.47 5.26
CA PHE A 159 8.81 27.59 5.35
C PHE A 159 9.44 28.16 4.07
N ILE A 160 9.04 27.66 2.89
CA ILE A 160 9.56 28.14 1.61
C ILE A 160 9.20 29.62 1.42
N THR A 161 7.97 30.01 1.73
CA THR A 161 7.50 31.39 1.59
C THR A 161 8.28 32.33 2.51
N MET A 162 8.42 31.98 3.80
CA MET A 162 9.21 32.79 4.75
C MET A 162 10.68 32.91 4.33
N ALA A 163 11.28 31.83 3.81
CA ALA A 163 12.65 31.85 3.33
C ALA A 163 12.82 32.75 2.10
N VAL A 164 11.88 32.70 1.15
CA VAL A 164 11.87 33.58 -0.04
C VAL A 164 11.63 35.04 0.37
N GLU A 165 10.72 35.31 1.30
CA GLU A 165 10.49 36.65 1.87
C GLU A 165 11.74 37.20 2.59
N ALA A 166 12.55 36.31 3.19
CA ALA A 166 13.85 36.63 3.77
C ALA A 166 14.98 36.81 2.73
N GLY A 167 14.68 36.71 1.43
CA GLY A 167 15.62 36.96 0.34
C GLY A 167 16.36 35.72 -0.18
N LEU A 168 16.01 34.51 0.28
CA LEU A 168 16.58 33.29 -0.30
C LEU A 168 15.99 33.01 -1.68
N ASN A 169 16.82 32.48 -2.58
CA ASN A 169 16.31 31.92 -3.83
C ASN A 169 15.47 30.66 -3.55
N ILE A 170 14.60 30.29 -4.49
CA ILE A 170 13.66 29.16 -4.34
C ILE A 170 14.37 27.86 -3.95
N THR A 171 15.54 27.59 -4.53
CA THR A 171 16.28 26.35 -4.26
C THR A 171 16.80 26.32 -2.83
N GLY A 172 17.37 27.43 -2.34
CA GLY A 172 17.79 27.59 -0.95
C GLY A 172 16.61 27.59 0.03
N ALA A 173 15.46 28.14 -0.35
CA ALA A 173 14.24 28.09 0.44
C ALA A 173 13.71 26.66 0.60
N ILE A 174 13.76 25.85 -0.46
CA ILE A 174 13.40 24.42 -0.40
C ILE A 174 14.41 23.65 0.45
N GLU A 175 15.71 23.91 0.30
CA GLU A 175 16.76 23.30 1.12
C GLU A 175 16.56 23.60 2.62
N GLN A 176 16.30 24.86 2.97
CA GLN A 176 16.00 25.23 4.35
C GLN A 176 14.70 24.59 4.87
N SER A 177 13.70 24.43 3.99
CA SER A 177 12.45 23.75 4.36
C SER A 177 12.66 22.26 4.65
N VAL A 178 13.62 21.61 3.99
CA VAL A 178 14.00 20.21 4.25
C VAL A 178 14.70 20.09 5.60
N ASP A 179 15.59 21.03 5.92
CA ASP A 179 16.37 21.01 7.16
C ASP A 179 15.55 21.35 8.42
N LYS A 180 14.58 22.26 8.29
CA LYS A 180 13.74 22.74 9.41
C LYS A 180 12.35 22.12 9.46
N GLY A 181 11.91 21.51 8.37
CA GLY A 181 10.59 20.90 8.24
C GLY A 181 10.45 19.59 9.02
N PRO A 182 9.21 19.11 9.20
CA PRO A 182 8.97 17.82 9.82
C PRO A 182 9.58 16.68 8.98
N PRO A 183 10.24 15.69 9.61
CA PRO A 183 10.73 14.52 8.89
C PRO A 183 9.56 13.74 8.31
N GLY A 184 9.67 13.30 7.06
CA GLY A 184 8.61 12.56 6.42
C GLY A 184 8.78 12.40 4.91
N PRO A 185 7.78 11.80 4.24
CA PRO A 185 7.86 11.48 2.81
C PRO A 185 8.02 12.72 1.92
N LEU A 186 7.48 13.86 2.34
CA LEU A 186 7.60 15.12 1.59
C LEU A 186 9.02 15.71 1.69
N SER A 187 9.62 15.73 2.89
CA SER A 187 11.03 16.11 3.08
C SER A 187 11.95 15.25 2.22
N GLN A 188 11.69 13.94 2.17
CA GLN A 188 12.43 13.01 1.33
C GLN A 188 12.32 13.39 -0.15
N GLU A 189 11.11 13.64 -0.67
CA GLU A 189 10.93 14.02 -2.08
C GLU A 189 11.60 15.35 -2.44
N PHE A 190 11.53 16.37 -1.58
CA PHE A 190 12.28 17.61 -1.77
C PHE A 190 13.79 17.35 -1.75
N SER A 191 14.28 16.50 -0.85
CA SER A 191 15.69 16.09 -0.82
C SER A 191 16.09 15.37 -2.11
N ARG A 192 15.24 14.52 -2.69
CA ARG A 192 15.49 13.85 -3.98
C ARG A 192 15.56 14.90 -5.09
N MET A 193 14.62 15.84 -5.12
CA MET A 193 14.60 16.93 -6.10
C MET A 193 15.84 17.83 -6.01
N LEU A 194 16.30 18.17 -4.80
CA LEU A 194 17.54 18.92 -4.60
C LEU A 194 18.78 18.14 -5.11
N ARG A 195 18.81 16.82 -4.98
CA ARG A 195 19.86 15.98 -5.59
C ARG A 195 19.79 15.99 -7.11
N ASP A 196 18.59 15.91 -7.68
CA ASP A 196 18.39 16.02 -9.13
C ASP A 196 18.95 17.37 -9.65
N LEU A 197 18.70 18.48 -8.93
CA LEU A 197 19.28 19.79 -9.24
C LEU A 197 20.81 19.80 -9.15
N ARG A 198 21.39 19.24 -8.09
CA ARG A 198 22.85 19.14 -7.92
C ARG A 198 23.52 18.27 -8.99
N ALA A 199 22.78 17.30 -9.55
CA ALA A 199 23.20 16.49 -10.68
C ALA A 199 23.11 17.22 -12.04
N GLY A 200 22.68 18.49 -12.05
CA GLY A 200 22.61 19.33 -13.24
C GLY A 200 21.28 19.29 -13.99
N LEU A 201 20.23 18.67 -13.43
CA LEU A 201 18.92 18.72 -14.08
C LEU A 201 18.33 20.13 -14.02
N PRO A 202 17.66 20.58 -15.10
CA PRO A 202 16.89 21.82 -15.07
C PRO A 202 15.80 21.76 -13.98
N ARG A 203 15.62 22.87 -13.25
CA ARG A 203 14.67 22.96 -12.13
C ARG A 203 13.25 22.55 -12.49
N ALA A 204 12.77 23.00 -13.64
CA ALA A 204 11.43 22.66 -14.10
C ALA A 204 11.28 21.14 -14.37
N GLU A 205 12.34 20.46 -14.78
CA GLU A 205 12.34 19.02 -14.98
C GLU A 205 12.44 18.27 -13.66
N ALA A 206 13.31 18.72 -12.74
CA ALA A 206 13.43 18.14 -11.39
C ALA A 206 12.10 18.20 -10.62
N LEU A 207 11.37 19.32 -10.71
CA LEU A 207 10.04 19.47 -10.11
C LEU A 207 8.99 18.55 -10.73
N ARG A 208 8.99 18.38 -12.06
CA ARG A 208 8.09 17.41 -12.74
C ARG A 208 8.41 15.97 -12.33
N ARG A 209 9.69 15.59 -12.36
CA ARG A 209 10.11 14.24 -11.92
C ARG A 209 9.68 13.97 -10.47
N MET A 210 9.80 14.95 -9.59
CA MET A 210 9.30 14.84 -8.21
C MET A 210 7.77 14.63 -8.15
N SER A 211 6.98 15.42 -8.89
CA SER A 211 5.52 15.24 -8.90
C SER A 211 5.10 13.90 -9.50
N ASP A 212 5.75 13.47 -10.57
CA ASP A 212 5.45 12.22 -11.28
C ASP A 212 5.77 10.99 -10.40
N ARG A 213 6.88 11.03 -9.64
CA ARG A 213 7.23 9.98 -8.67
C ARG A 213 6.26 9.92 -7.50
N ALA A 214 5.82 11.07 -7.00
CA ALA A 214 4.88 11.11 -5.88
C ALA A 214 3.48 10.65 -6.29
N ASP A 215 3.04 11.01 -7.51
CA ASP A 215 1.71 10.73 -8.06
C ASP A 215 0.58 11.16 -7.11
N ILE A 216 0.65 12.43 -6.67
CA ILE A 216 -0.29 13.11 -5.78
C ILE A 216 -0.72 14.42 -6.44
N SER A 217 -2.00 14.54 -6.78
CA SER A 217 -2.56 15.70 -7.51
C SER A 217 -2.19 17.04 -6.86
N GLN A 218 -2.29 17.11 -5.54
CA GLN A 218 -1.92 18.27 -4.74
C GLN A 218 -0.47 18.74 -4.94
N LEU A 219 0.47 17.81 -5.10
CA LEU A 219 1.88 18.13 -5.31
C LEU A 219 2.10 18.53 -6.77
N THR A 220 1.43 17.87 -7.71
CA THR A 220 1.45 18.20 -9.15
C THR A 220 0.94 19.61 -9.44
N SER A 221 -0.14 20.05 -8.77
CA SER A 221 -0.64 21.42 -8.90
C SER A 221 0.38 22.44 -8.39
N PHE A 222 0.99 22.17 -7.24
CA PHE A 222 2.03 23.02 -6.66
C PHE A 222 3.26 23.12 -7.57
N THR A 223 3.81 22.00 -8.05
CA THR A 223 4.99 22.00 -8.93
C THR A 223 4.70 22.72 -10.24
N SER A 224 3.51 22.54 -10.81
CA SER A 224 3.10 23.23 -12.04
C SER A 224 3.02 24.75 -11.85
N ALA A 225 2.41 25.21 -10.75
CA ALA A 225 2.36 26.62 -10.40
C ALA A 225 3.75 27.22 -10.17
N LEU A 226 4.63 26.48 -9.47
CA LEU A 226 6.00 26.91 -9.21
C LEU A 226 6.82 27.04 -10.51
N ILE A 227 6.70 26.07 -11.41
CA ILE A 227 7.34 26.12 -12.74
C ILE A 227 6.84 27.30 -13.56
N GLN A 228 5.54 27.60 -13.49
CA GLN A 228 4.94 28.72 -14.21
C GLN A 228 5.43 30.06 -13.66
N ALA A 229 5.47 30.21 -12.34
CA ALA A 229 5.94 31.43 -11.70
C ALA A 229 7.44 31.70 -11.99
N ASP A 230 8.28 30.67 -11.99
CA ASP A 230 9.70 30.76 -12.35
C ASP A 230 9.91 31.23 -13.81
N ARG A 231 8.99 30.88 -14.72
CA ARG A 231 9.05 31.32 -16.14
C ARG A 231 8.59 32.76 -16.37
N VAL A 232 7.65 33.26 -15.56
CA VAL A 232 6.97 34.54 -15.79
C VAL A 232 7.58 35.66 -14.95
N GLY A 233 8.37 35.35 -13.92
CA GLY A 233 8.98 36.37 -13.04
C GLY A 233 7.98 37.12 -12.16
N ALA A 234 6.74 36.64 -12.07
CA ALA A 234 5.72 37.16 -11.18
C ALA A 234 6.05 36.81 -9.72
N SER A 235 5.57 37.63 -8.76
CA SER A 235 5.78 37.42 -7.32
C SER A 235 5.32 36.02 -6.91
N LEU A 236 6.31 35.10 -6.83
CA LEU A 236 6.14 33.72 -6.39
C LEU A 236 5.35 33.66 -5.08
N SER A 237 5.60 34.63 -4.20
CA SER A 237 4.97 34.80 -2.90
C SER A 237 3.45 34.90 -2.96
N ASP A 238 2.88 35.64 -3.92
CA ASP A 238 1.41 35.80 -4.03
C ASP A 238 0.75 34.52 -4.55
N THR A 239 1.41 33.84 -5.49
CA THR A 239 0.95 32.56 -6.02
C THR A 239 1.00 31.47 -4.94
N LEU A 240 2.09 31.40 -4.18
CA LEU A 240 2.25 30.46 -3.07
C LEU A 240 1.28 30.74 -1.93
N ARG A 241 1.04 32.03 -1.59
CA ARG A 241 0.08 32.45 -0.55
C ARG A 241 -1.36 32.12 -0.94
N SER A 242 -1.75 32.37 -2.19
CA SER A 242 -3.05 31.98 -2.72
C SER A 242 -3.25 30.46 -2.69
N GLN A 243 -2.23 29.70 -3.12
CA GLN A 243 -2.25 28.24 -3.03
C GLN A 243 -2.34 27.75 -1.57
N ALA A 244 -1.60 28.37 -0.63
CA ALA A 244 -1.67 28.00 0.78
C ALA A 244 -3.08 28.23 1.36
N MET A 245 -3.72 29.35 1.02
CA MET A 245 -5.10 29.65 1.43
C MET A 245 -6.09 28.65 0.87
N GLN A 246 -6.04 28.38 -0.45
CA GLN A 246 -6.89 27.38 -1.10
C GLN A 246 -6.75 26.01 -0.42
N ARG A 247 -5.54 25.61 -0.02
CA ARG A 247 -5.29 24.32 0.62
C ARG A 247 -5.76 24.27 2.07
N ARG A 248 -5.76 25.39 2.79
CA ARG A 248 -6.39 25.51 4.11
C ARG A 248 -7.91 25.37 4.00
N GLU A 249 -8.50 26.00 3.00
CA GLU A 249 -9.94 25.93 2.72
C GLU A 249 -10.37 24.51 2.31
N GLU A 250 -9.65 23.86 1.39
CA GLU A 250 -9.88 22.46 1.03
C GLU A 250 -9.80 21.52 2.25
N ARG A 251 -8.85 21.76 3.16
CA ARG A 251 -8.73 20.99 4.40
C ARG A 251 -9.95 21.19 5.30
N PHE A 252 -10.46 22.42 5.39
CA PHE A 252 -11.67 22.75 6.17
C PHE A 252 -12.90 22.07 5.56
N LEU A 253 -13.14 22.25 4.26
CA LEU A 253 -14.26 21.64 3.53
C LEU A 253 -14.22 20.11 3.59
N ARG A 254 -13.03 19.50 3.55
CA ARG A 254 -12.88 18.05 3.72
C ARG A 254 -13.24 17.59 5.12
N ALA A 255 -12.87 18.35 6.15
CA ALA A 255 -13.25 18.07 7.52
C ALA A 255 -14.77 18.22 7.72
N GLU A 256 -15.37 19.26 7.15
CA GLU A 256 -16.82 19.49 7.15
C GLU A 256 -17.56 18.36 6.42
N LYS A 257 -17.09 17.96 5.23
CA LYS A 257 -17.64 16.81 4.50
C LYS A 257 -17.58 15.53 5.33
N LEU A 258 -16.46 15.26 6.01
CA LEU A 258 -16.35 14.08 6.88
C LEU A 258 -17.31 14.16 8.08
N ALA A 259 -17.53 15.35 8.64
CA ALA A 259 -18.50 15.58 9.70
C ALA A 259 -19.94 15.35 9.22
N LEU A 260 -20.28 15.82 8.01
CA LEU A 260 -21.60 15.61 7.39
C LEU A 260 -21.83 14.16 6.94
N GLU A 261 -20.78 13.43 6.57
CA GLU A 261 -20.87 12.00 6.24
C GLU A 261 -21.01 11.11 7.49
N ALA A 262 -20.63 11.58 8.67
CA ALA A 262 -20.64 10.78 9.90
C ALA A 262 -22.06 10.30 10.30
N PRO A 263 -23.11 11.15 10.32
CA PRO A 263 -24.48 10.71 10.62
C PRO A 263 -25.00 9.63 9.65
N VAL A 264 -24.72 9.77 8.35
CA VAL A 264 -25.16 8.80 7.34
C VAL A 264 -24.49 7.44 7.57
N LYS A 265 -23.21 7.43 7.92
CA LYS A 265 -22.48 6.19 8.26
C LYS A 265 -22.98 5.54 9.56
N MET A 266 -23.51 6.33 10.50
CA MET A 266 -24.13 5.81 11.73
C MET A 266 -25.52 5.19 11.50
N MET A 267 -26.25 5.58 10.45
CA MET A 267 -27.55 4.97 10.12
C MET A 267 -27.44 3.50 9.70
N LEU A 268 -26.34 3.11 9.05
CA LEU A 268 -26.19 1.75 8.53
C LEU A 268 -26.14 0.68 9.64
N PRO A 269 -25.29 0.80 10.68
CA PRO A 269 -25.37 -0.07 11.84
C PRO A 269 -26.72 0.00 12.56
N LEU A 270 -27.31 1.20 12.67
CA LEU A 270 -28.61 1.37 13.33
C LEU A 270 -29.68 0.53 12.64
N VAL A 271 -29.85 0.64 11.33
CA VAL A 271 -30.83 -0.13 10.56
C VAL A 271 -30.49 -1.62 10.58
N LEU A 272 -29.21 -1.99 10.39
CA LEU A 272 -28.80 -3.39 10.35
C LEU A 272 -29.06 -4.14 11.66
N PHE A 273 -28.93 -3.48 12.82
CA PHE A 273 -29.11 -4.12 14.13
C PHE A 273 -30.47 -3.85 14.78
N PHE A 274 -31.02 -2.64 14.68
CA PHE A 274 -32.33 -2.34 15.28
C PHE A 274 -33.48 -2.97 14.50
N PHE A 275 -33.41 -3.01 13.17
CA PHE A 275 -34.51 -3.53 12.36
C PHE A 275 -34.77 -5.02 12.67
N PRO A 276 -33.77 -5.94 12.63
CA PRO A 276 -34.00 -7.34 13.02
C PRO A 276 -34.45 -7.48 14.47
N LEU A 277 -33.91 -6.67 15.39
CA LEU A 277 -34.31 -6.69 16.80
C LEU A 277 -35.78 -6.36 16.99
N ILE A 278 -36.29 -5.34 16.30
CA ILE A 278 -37.71 -4.95 16.35
C ILE A 278 -38.60 -6.09 15.83
N PHE A 279 -38.21 -6.77 14.74
CA PHE A 279 -38.97 -7.93 14.24
C PHE A 279 -39.00 -9.09 15.24
N VAL A 280 -37.88 -9.38 15.91
CA VAL A 280 -37.83 -10.45 16.92
C VAL A 280 -38.74 -10.12 18.11
N VAL A 281 -38.69 -8.88 18.60
CA VAL A 281 -39.54 -8.44 19.72
C VAL A 281 -41.02 -8.44 19.33
N LEU A 282 -41.36 -7.93 18.14
CA LEU A 282 -42.73 -7.91 17.65
C LEU A 282 -43.27 -9.33 17.44
N ALA A 283 -42.49 -10.22 16.83
CA ALA A 283 -42.84 -11.62 16.65
C ALA A 283 -43.07 -12.32 17.99
N TYR A 284 -42.25 -12.02 19.01
CA TYR A 284 -42.43 -12.53 20.37
C TYR A 284 -43.76 -12.06 21.00
N PHE A 285 -44.10 -10.77 20.89
CA PHE A 285 -45.37 -10.26 21.40
C PHE A 285 -46.59 -10.86 20.68
N ILE A 286 -46.53 -10.96 19.35
CA ILE A 286 -47.58 -11.61 18.55
C ILE A 286 -47.75 -13.07 18.98
N PHE A 287 -46.64 -13.80 19.15
CA PHE A 287 -46.67 -15.18 19.61
C PHE A 287 -47.34 -15.33 20.99
N LEU A 288 -47.00 -14.45 21.95
CA LEU A 288 -47.65 -14.43 23.26
C LEU A 288 -49.15 -14.15 23.17
N GLN A 289 -49.56 -13.22 22.30
CA GLN A 289 -50.96 -12.86 22.11
C GLN A 289 -51.76 -14.00 21.46
N MET A 290 -51.20 -14.68 20.46
CA MET A 290 -51.84 -15.85 19.83
C MET A 290 -52.04 -17.00 20.84
N LYS A 291 -51.07 -17.21 21.73
CA LYS A 291 -51.16 -18.20 22.81
C LYS A 291 -52.24 -17.83 23.84
N GLN A 292 -52.39 -16.54 24.18
CA GLN A 292 -53.46 -16.09 25.08
C GLN A 292 -54.87 -16.22 24.47
N GLN A 293 -54.99 -16.08 23.15
CA GLN A 293 -56.26 -16.21 22.44
C GLN A 293 -56.66 -17.68 22.13
N GLY A 294 -55.82 -18.65 22.50
CA GLY A 294 -56.09 -20.08 22.31
C GLY A 294 -56.05 -20.54 20.84
N ILE A 295 -55.44 -19.74 19.97
CA ILE A 295 -55.24 -20.05 18.54
C ILE A 295 -54.02 -20.97 18.34
N LEU A 296 -53.16 -21.07 19.37
CA LEU A 296 -51.96 -21.89 19.48
C LEU A 296 -51.80 -22.45 20.91
#